data_AF-A0A7Y1Y148-F1
#
_entry.id   AF-A0A7Y1Y148-F1
#
_cell.length_a   1.000
_cell.length_b   1.000
_cell.length_c   1.000
_cell.angle_alpha   90.00
_cell.angle_beta   90.00
_cell.angle_gamma   90.00
#
_symmetry.space_group_name_H-M   'P 1'
#
loop_
_entity.id
_entity.type
_entity.pdbx_description
1 polymer ?
#
loop_
_entity_poly.entity_id
_entity_poly.type
_entity_poly.pdbx_seq_one_letter_code
_entity_poly.pdbx_strand_id
1 'polypeptide(L)' 'MSTREYSSLSYEEKRELLRMNGSFVAEHTNSKKGKRTIYALYGFFVELNYDLSNQERYIRVYDNYFKTDTQVEGIRISLN' A
#
# COMPACT_ATOMS: atom_id res chain seq x y z
N MET A 1 -2.92 -9.71 -12.94
CA MET A 1 -1.67 -9.57 -12.17
C MET A 1 -1.90 -10.13 -10.78
N SER A 2 -0.99 -10.96 -10.31
CA SER A 2 -0.96 -11.52 -8.96
C SER A 2 -0.25 -10.59 -7.98
N THR A 3 -0.44 -10.83 -6.68
CA THR A 3 0.29 -10.10 -5.62
C THR A 3 1.79 -10.27 -5.75
N ARG A 4 2.27 -11.47 -6.09
CA ARG A 4 3.71 -11.75 -6.32
C ARG A 4 4.31 -10.94 -7.46
N GLU A 5 3.60 -10.82 -8.59
CA GLU A 5 4.06 -10.00 -9.72
C GLU A 5 4.11 -8.52 -9.32
N TYR A 6 3.06 -8.00 -8.69
CA TYR A 6 3.04 -6.61 -8.21
C TYR A 6 4.14 -6.33 -7.20
N SER A 7 4.38 -7.26 -6.29
CA SER A 7 5.44 -7.24 -5.28
C SER A 7 6.85 -7.12 -5.87
N SER A 8 7.10 -7.74 -7.03
CA SER A 8 8.42 -7.66 -7.68
C SER A 8 8.74 -6.32 -8.34
N LEU A 9 7.75 -5.44 -8.48
CA LEU A 9 7.91 -4.14 -9.12
C LEU A 9 8.63 -3.13 -8.23
N SER A 10 9.29 -2.17 -8.88
CA SER A 10 9.83 -0.99 -8.19
C SER A 10 8.73 -0.16 -7.54
N TYR A 11 9.09 0.70 -6.60
CA TYR A 11 8.13 1.58 -5.94
C TYR A 11 7.39 2.49 -6.93
N GLU A 12 8.08 3.01 -7.95
CA GLU A 12 7.46 3.89 -8.94
C GLU A 12 6.46 3.14 -9.83
N GLU A 13 6.81 1.94 -10.29
CA GLU A 13 5.88 1.08 -11.04
C GLU A 13 4.66 0.68 -10.20
N LYS A 14 4.88 0.36 -8.91
CA LYS A 14 3.78 0.08 -7.96
C LYS A 14 2.84 1.27 -7.85
N ARG A 15 3.38 2.49 -7.71
CA ARG A 15 2.59 3.73 -7.65
C ARG A 15 1.84 4.02 -8.94
N GLU A 16 2.49 3.86 -10.09
CA GLU A 16 1.88 4.16 -11.37
C GLU A 16 0.73 3.20 -11.68
N LEU A 17 0.93 1.90 -11.48
CA LEU A 17 -0.14 0.91 -11.66
C LEU A 17 -1.32 1.17 -10.73
N LEU A 18 -1.05 1.54 -9.48
CA LEU A 18 -2.10 1.88 -8.52
C LEU A 18 -2.85 3.15 -8.91
N ARG A 19 -2.14 4.16 -9.44
CA ARG A 19 -2.76 5.40 -9.93
C ARG A 19 -3.66 5.13 -11.14
N MET A 20 -3.24 4.26 -12.05
CA MET A 20 -3.95 3.97 -13.29
C MET A 20 -5.13 3.02 -13.10
N ASN A 21 -5.00 2.04 -12.21
CA ASN A 21 -5.93 0.91 -12.13
C ASN A 21 -6.51 0.68 -10.72
N GLY A 22 -5.99 1.36 -9.70
CA GLY A 22 -6.44 1.21 -8.33
C GLY A 22 -7.81 1.85 -8.12
N SER A 23 -8.71 1.12 -7.49
CA SER A 23 -9.98 1.64 -7.01
C SER A 23 -9.86 2.01 -5.53
N PHE A 24 -10.20 3.25 -5.18
CA PHE A 24 -10.21 3.67 -3.78
C PHE A 24 -11.20 2.83 -2.96
N VAL A 25 -10.76 2.37 -1.78
CA VAL A 25 -11.61 1.59 -0.86
C VAL A 25 -11.87 2.38 0.41
N ALA A 26 -10.81 2.81 1.09
CA ALA A 26 -10.91 3.48 2.37
C ALA A 26 -9.68 4.33 2.68
N GLU A 27 -9.86 5.26 3.62
CA GLU A 27 -8.81 6.11 4.14
C GLU A 27 -8.93 6.24 5.65
N HIS A 28 -7.79 6.14 6.32
CA HIS A 28 -7.67 6.33 7.76
C HIS A 28 -6.58 7.35 8.03
N THR A 29 -6.98 8.48 8.63
CA THR A 29 -6.06 9.55 9.01
C THR A 29 -5.88 9.54 10.52
N ASN A 30 -4.63 9.42 10.97
CA ASN A 30 -4.24 9.56 12.36
C ASN A 30 -3.29 10.75 12.48
N SER A 31 -3.68 11.78 13.23
CA SER A 31 -2.90 13.02 13.35
C SER A 31 -1.46 12.82 13.87
N LYS A 32 -1.17 11.72 14.58
CA LYS A 32 0.18 11.39 15.05
C LYS A 32 0.93 10.42 14.15
N LYS A 33 0.23 9.42 13.59
CA LYS A 33 0.84 8.31 12.80
C LYS A 33 0.72 8.51 11.28
N GLY A 34 0.20 9.66 10.86
CA GLY A 34 -0.03 10.05 9.47
C GLY A 34 -1.22 9.35 8.82
N LYS A 35 -1.13 9.10 7.51
CA LYS A 35 -2.28 8.72 6.66
C LYS A 35 -2.11 7.32 6.10
N ARG A 36 -3.20 6.54 6.10
CA ARG A 36 -3.29 5.23 5.46
C ARG A 36 -4.40 5.28 4.41
N THR A 37 -4.11 4.85 3.20
CA THR A 37 -5.08 4.78 2.11
C THR A 37 -5.05 3.39 1.50
N ILE A 38 -6.22 2.78 1.36
CA ILE A 38 -6.39 1.41 0.88
C ILE A 38 -7.05 1.46 -0.49
N TYR A 39 -6.49 0.69 -1.41
CA TYR A 39 -6.97 0.54 -2.77
C TYR A 39 -7.19 -0.94 -3.08
N ALA A 40 -8.20 -1.23 -3.90
CA ALA A 40 -8.35 -2.53 -4.55
C ALA A 40 -7.67 -2.48 -5.92
N LEU A 41 -6.90 -3.51 -6.25
CA LEU A 41 -6.16 -3.64 -7.50
C LEU A 41 -6.17 -5.10 -7.93
N TYR A 42 -6.73 -5.40 -9.10
CA TYR A 42 -6.72 -6.75 -9.72
C TYR A 42 -7.05 -7.93 -8.78
N GLY A 43 -8.01 -7.75 -7.86
CA GLY A 43 -8.44 -8.81 -6.93
C GLY A 43 -7.67 -8.90 -5.61
N PHE A 44 -6.72 -7.98 -5.36
CA PHE A 44 -6.03 -7.83 -4.08
C PHE A 44 -6.10 -6.38 -3.57
N PHE A 45 -5.56 -6.12 -2.39
CA PHE A 45 -5.54 -4.79 -1.78
C PHE A 45 -4.13 -4.25 -1.59
N VAL A 46 -3.98 -2.94 -1.80
CA VAL A 46 -2.76 -2.19 -1.60
C VAL A 46 -2.99 -1.11 -0.57
N GLU A 47 -2.21 -1.11 0.51
CA GLU A 47 -2.23 -0.07 1.53
C GLU A 47 -1.02 0.85 1.35
N LEU A 48 -1.29 2.09 0.94
CA LEU A 48 -0.32 3.17 0.97
C LEU A 48 -0.36 3.82 2.33
N ASN A 49 0.80 3.98 2.95
CA ASN A 49 0.88 4.67 4.20
C ASN A 49 1.97 5.71 4.21
N TYR A 50 1.69 6.76 4.95
CA TYR A 50 2.57 7.87 5.20
C TYR A 50 2.66 8.08 6.71
N ASP A 51 3.80 7.72 7.30
CA ASP A 51 4.07 7.99 8.71
C ASP A 51 4.83 9.32 8.82
N LEU A 52 4.13 10.34 9.31
CA LEU A 52 4.68 11.68 9.52
C LEU A 52 5.71 11.72 10.67
N SER A 53 5.59 10.83 11.65
CA SER A 53 6.50 10.81 12.80
C SER A 53 7.90 10.34 12.41
N ASN A 54 7.96 9.39 11.47
CA ASN A 54 9.21 8.77 11.03
C ASN A 54 9.64 9.21 9.62
N GLN A 55 8.88 10.11 8.98
CA GLN A 55 9.06 10.50 7.56
C GLN A 55 9.13 9.30 6.62
N GLU A 56 8.27 8.31 6.83
CA GLU A 56 8.33 7.03 6.10
C GLU A 56 7.12 6.79 5.22
N ARG A 57 7.38 6.21 4.04
CA ARG A 57 6.35 5.70 3.13
C ARG A 57 6.42 4.18 3.09
N TYR A 58 5.25 3.54 3.17
CA TYR A 58 5.17 2.10 2.97
C TYR A 58 4.03 1.70 2.03
N ILE A 59 4.33 0.71 1.20
CA ILE A 59 3.34 -0.01 0.37
C ILE A 59 3.24 -1.41 0.94
N ARG A 60 2.03 -1.80 1.34
CA ARG A 60 1.72 -3.18 1.74
C ARG A 60 0.71 -3.78 0.79
N VAL A 61 0.85 -5.09 0.58
CA VAL A 61 -0.02 -5.86 -0.33
C VAL A 61 -0.71 -6.95 0.46
N TYR A 62 -2.01 -7.11 0.24
CA TYR A 62 -2.86 -8.07 0.94
C TYR A 62 -3.73 -8.83 -0.05
N ASP A 63 -3.72 -10.16 0.01
CA ASP A 63 -4.69 -10.97 -0.76
C ASP A 63 -6.12 -10.79 -0.21
N ASN A 64 -6.27 -10.55 1.09
CA ASN A 64 -7.53 -10.24 1.74
C ASN A 64 -7.33 -9.25 2.89
N TYR A 65 -7.79 -8.00 2.71
CA TYR A 65 -7.59 -6.93 3.69
C TYR A 65 -8.34 -7.16 5.02
N PHE A 66 -9.47 -7.89 4.99
CA PHE A 66 -10.32 -8.09 6.16
C PHE A 66 -9.90 -9.29 7.02
N LYS A 67 -8.89 -10.05 6.58
CA LYS A 67 -8.24 -11.10 7.38
C LYS A 67 -6.85 -10.61 7.75
N THR A 68 -6.62 -10.42 9.05
CA THR A 68 -5.47 -9.70 9.60
C THR A 68 -4.11 -10.39 9.42
N ASP A 69 -4.08 -11.65 8.95
CA ASP A 69 -2.85 -12.46 8.84
C ASP A 69 -2.32 -12.65 7.39
N THR A 70 -2.82 -11.89 6.40
CA THR A 70 -2.44 -12.05 4.97
C THR A 70 -1.62 -10.89 4.40
N GLN A 71 -0.67 -10.33 5.17
CA GLN A 71 0.30 -9.39 4.60
C GLN A 71 1.33 -10.16 3.77
N VAL A 72 1.41 -9.88 2.48
CA VAL A 72 2.32 -10.57 1.55
C VAL A 72 3.70 -9.91 1.52
N GLU A 73 3.74 -8.57 1.62
CA GLU A 73 4.98 -7.80 1.59
C GLU A 73 4.79 -6.40 2.19
N GLY A 74 5.90 -5.77 2.63
CA GLY A 74 5.95 -4.34 2.94
C GLY A 74 7.27 -3.72 2.47
N ILE A 75 7.22 -2.71 1.60
CA ILE A 75 8.39 -1.88 1.27
C ILE A 75 8.39 -0.67 2.19
N ARG A 76 9.54 -0.36 2.81
CA ARG A 76 9.77 0.83 3.65
C ARG A 76 10.72 1.78 2.93
N ILE A 77 10.31 3.04 2.79
CA ILE A 77 11.14 4.12 2.23
C ILE A 77 11.25 5.23 3.27
N SER A 78 12.47 5.53 3.69
CA SER A 78 12.79 6.72 4.49
C SER A 78 12.89 7.93 3.57
N LEU A 79 12.24 9.03 3.93
CA LEU A 79 12.39 10.31 3.24
C LEU A 79 13.53 11.08 3.93
N ASN A 80 14.52 11.47 3.15
CA ASN A 80 15.60 12.37 3.57
C ASN A 80 15.18 13.83 3.38
#